data_AF-A0A925P9P2-F1
#
_entry.id   AF-A0A925P9P2-F1
#
_cell.length_a   1.000
_cell.length_b   1.000
_cell.length_c   1.000
_cell.angle_alpha   90.00
_cell.angle_beta   90.00
_cell.angle_gamma   90.00
#
_symmetry.space_group_name_H-M   'P 1'
#
loop_
_entity.id
_entity.type
_entity.pdbx_description
1 polymer ?
#
loop_
_entity_poly.entity_id
_entity_poly.type
_entity_poly.pdbx_seq_one_letter_code
_entity_poly.pdbx_strand_id
1 'polypeptide(L)'
;DNPALESTVWGDLADPDSDGVSNLLEYAIGGAPLAASGTSIPVCALNSDTPSKLTFTFLRARADVTYLVQASSDLVAWEDLATNPGAVSPTAPVTVTDAPPPDAAKRFLRLRITGP
;
A
#
# COMPACT_ATOMS: atom_id res chain seq x y z
N ASP A 1 9.62 -2.14 28.60
CA ASP A 1 9.09 -1.28 27.54
C ASP A 1 8.89 0.14 28.03
N ASN A 2 9.35 1.12 27.24
CA ASN A 2 9.05 2.54 27.47
C ASN A 2 7.89 2.92 26.54
N PRO A 3 6.68 3.19 27.06
CA PRO A 3 5.51 3.54 26.25
C PRO A 3 5.73 4.77 25.36
N ALA A 4 6.62 5.70 25.77
CA ALA A 4 6.91 6.90 25.00
C ALA A 4 7.57 6.61 23.63
N LEU A 5 8.06 5.39 23.41
CA LEU A 5 8.66 4.97 22.15
C LEU A 5 7.66 4.34 21.17
N GLU A 6 6.40 4.15 21.57
CA GLU A 6 5.37 3.56 20.71
C GLU A 6 5.24 4.30 19.39
N SER A 7 5.02 5.62 19.43
CA SER A 7 4.78 6.42 18.23
C SER A 7 6.02 6.62 17.36
N THR A 8 7.21 6.23 17.83
CA THR A 8 8.48 6.51 17.14
C THR A 8 9.30 5.27 16.81
N VAL A 9 9.02 4.12 17.42
CA VAL A 9 9.83 2.91 17.27
C VAL A 9 9.00 1.69 16.90
N TRP A 10 7.97 1.34 17.68
CA TRP A 10 7.34 0.02 17.58
C TRP A 10 5.83 0.03 17.31
N GLY A 11 5.18 1.19 17.35
CA GLY A 11 3.77 1.32 17.00
C GLY A 11 3.55 1.21 15.50
N ASP A 12 2.33 0.86 15.09
CA ASP A 12 1.95 0.60 13.69
C ASP A 12 2.23 1.75 12.74
N LEU A 13 2.12 2.99 13.22
CA LEU A 13 2.34 4.23 12.45
C LEU A 13 3.76 4.80 12.62
N ALA A 14 4.61 4.17 13.42
CA ALA A 14 5.99 4.60 13.57
C ALA A 14 6.80 4.26 12.31
N ASP A 15 7.80 5.10 12.03
CA ASP A 15 8.75 5.00 10.92
C ASP A 15 10.15 5.27 11.50
N PRO A 16 10.75 4.28 12.19
CA PRO A 16 12.00 4.46 12.93
C PRO A 16 13.23 4.60 12.03
N ASP A 17 13.18 4.12 10.79
CA ASP A 17 14.27 4.24 9.81
C ASP A 17 14.10 5.43 8.86
N SER A 18 12.98 6.16 8.97
CA SER A 18 12.70 7.43 8.30
C SER A 18 12.68 7.32 6.78
N ASP A 19 12.20 6.21 6.24
CA ASP A 19 12.08 5.98 4.80
C ASP A 19 10.67 6.31 4.25
N GLY A 20 9.76 6.73 5.12
CA GLY A 20 8.39 7.13 4.80
C GLY A 20 7.39 5.98 4.82
N VAL A 21 7.81 4.78 5.20
CA VAL A 21 6.96 3.59 5.29
C VAL A 21 6.75 3.25 6.78
N SER A 22 5.48 3.22 7.21
CA SER A 22 5.17 2.86 8.59
C SER A 22 5.38 1.37 8.85
N ASN A 23 5.73 1.00 10.08
CA ASN A 23 5.90 -0.38 10.55
C ASN A 23 4.79 -1.34 10.07
N LEU A 24 3.51 -0.95 10.15
CA LEU A 24 2.39 -1.81 9.72
C LEU A 24 2.38 -2.06 8.21
N LEU A 25 2.72 -1.04 7.42
CA LEU A 25 2.82 -1.16 5.97
C LEU A 25 4.00 -2.06 5.60
N GLU A 26 5.15 -1.90 6.25
CA GLU A 26 6.30 -2.78 6.06
C GLU A 26 6.00 -4.22 6.44
N TYR A 27 5.37 -4.46 7.59
CA TYR A 27 4.93 -5.79 7.99
C TYR A 27 4.05 -6.43 6.91
N ALA A 28 3.09 -5.67 6.39
CA ALA A 28 2.15 -6.14 5.38
C ALA A 28 2.83 -6.46 4.04
N ILE A 29 3.80 -5.67 3.58
CA ILE A 29 4.46 -5.86 2.28
C ILE A 29 5.76 -6.68 2.37
N GLY A 30 6.15 -7.12 3.57
CA GLY A 30 7.42 -7.84 3.77
C GLY A 30 8.66 -6.95 3.68
N GLY A 31 8.52 -5.69 4.11
CA GLY A 31 9.61 -4.74 4.33
C GLY A 31 10.43 -5.04 5.60
N ALA A 32 11.31 -4.11 5.96
CA ALA A 32 12.28 -4.28 7.03
C ALA A 32 12.30 -3.02 7.93
N PRO A 33 11.58 -3.01 9.06
CA PRO A 33 11.29 -1.79 9.82
C PRO A 33 12.44 -1.16 10.58
N LEU A 34 13.66 -1.58 10.30
CA LEU A 34 14.87 -1.02 10.88
C LEU A 34 15.92 -0.74 9.78
N ALA A 35 15.54 -0.87 8.51
CA ALA A 35 16.44 -0.80 7.37
C ALA A 35 15.70 -0.28 6.14
N ALA A 36 15.97 0.98 5.80
CA ALA A 36 15.44 1.65 4.63
C ALA A 36 15.66 0.79 3.37
N SER A 37 14.58 0.19 2.87
CA SER A 37 14.65 -0.78 1.77
C SER A 37 13.50 -0.55 0.77
N GLY A 38 13.83 0.13 -0.33
CA GLY A 38 12.85 0.45 -1.39
C GLY A 38 12.36 -0.75 -2.21
N THR A 39 12.75 -1.99 -1.89
CA THR A 39 12.44 -3.17 -2.70
C THR A 39 11.00 -3.68 -2.54
N SER A 40 10.30 -3.29 -1.47
CA SER A 40 8.97 -3.82 -1.15
C SER A 40 7.86 -2.78 -1.21
N ILE A 41 8.14 -1.53 -1.58
CA ILE A 41 7.14 -0.46 -1.59
C ILE A 41 6.10 -0.64 -2.71
N PRO A 42 4.83 -0.23 -2.48
CA PRO A 42 3.83 -0.23 -3.54
C PRO A 42 4.22 0.69 -4.70
N VAL A 43 4.01 0.23 -5.93
CA VAL A 43 4.32 0.96 -7.15
C VAL A 43 3.03 1.26 -7.92
N CYS A 44 2.82 2.53 -8.26
CA CYS A 44 1.76 2.97 -9.16
C CYS A 44 2.34 3.30 -10.54
N ALA A 45 1.73 2.81 -11.61
CA ALA A 45 2.18 3.04 -12.98
C ALA A 45 0.99 3.21 -13.94
N LEU A 46 1.23 3.78 -15.13
CA LEU A 46 0.26 3.69 -16.23
C LEU A 46 0.24 2.27 -16.77
N ASN A 47 -0.94 1.76 -17.09
CA ASN A 47 -1.06 0.46 -17.75
C ASN A 47 -0.46 0.54 -19.17
N SER A 48 0.46 -0.36 -19.49
CA SER A 48 1.19 -0.35 -20.77
C SER A 48 0.29 -0.55 -21.98
N ASP A 49 -0.75 -1.37 -21.84
CA ASP A 49 -1.65 -1.74 -22.95
C ASP A 49 -2.80 -0.75 -23.08
N THR A 50 -3.18 -0.12 -21.97
CA THR A 50 -4.26 0.87 -21.88
C THR A 50 -3.82 2.09 -21.07
N PRO A 51 -3.04 3.01 -21.65
CA PRO A 51 -2.42 4.13 -20.91
C PRO A 51 -3.39 5.10 -20.22
N SER A 52 -4.69 4.97 -20.45
CA SER A 52 -5.73 5.68 -19.69
C SER A 52 -6.03 5.08 -18.32
N LYS A 53 -5.44 3.92 -17.99
CA LYS A 53 -5.62 3.20 -16.72
C LYS A 53 -4.36 3.24 -15.88
N LEU A 54 -4.54 3.16 -14.57
CA LEU A 54 -3.45 3.03 -13.60
C LEU A 54 -3.38 1.59 -13.09
N THR A 55 -2.17 1.09 -12.90
CA THR A 55 -1.89 -0.17 -12.20
C THR A 55 -1.22 0.13 -10.86
N PHE A 56 -1.55 -0.68 -9.87
CA PHE A 56 -1.01 -0.58 -8.52
C PHE A 56 -0.51 -1.95 -8.09
N THR A 57 0.81 -2.05 -7.90
CA THR A 57 1.52 -3.31 -7.68
C THR A 57 2.17 -3.32 -6.30
N PHE A 58 1.97 -4.37 -5.52
CA PHE A 58 2.54 -4.52 -4.18
C PHE A 58 2.65 -6.00 -3.77
N LEU A 59 3.43 -6.30 -2.74
CA LEU A 59 3.48 -7.63 -2.13
C LEU A 59 2.38 -7.78 -1.08
N ARG A 60 1.68 -8.92 -1.11
CA ARG A 60 0.74 -9.30 -0.06
C ARG A 60 1.41 -10.35 0.83
N ALA A 61 2.33 -9.93 1.69
CA ALA A 61 3.21 -10.84 2.42
C ALA A 61 2.57 -11.47 3.68
N ARG A 62 1.41 -10.98 4.12
CA ARG A 62 0.75 -11.36 5.37
C ARG A 62 -0.74 -11.63 5.13
N ALA A 63 -1.29 -12.57 5.90
CA ALA A 63 -2.67 -13.02 5.76
C ALA A 63 -3.59 -12.44 6.86
N ASP A 64 -2.98 -12.03 7.97
CA ASP A 64 -3.57 -11.54 9.22
C ASP A 64 -3.89 -10.04 9.20
N VAL A 65 -3.53 -9.33 8.12
CA VAL A 65 -3.92 -7.93 7.90
C VAL A 65 -4.80 -7.80 6.67
N THR A 66 -5.60 -6.74 6.62
CA THR A 66 -6.46 -6.45 5.47
C THR A 66 -5.84 -5.40 4.58
N TYR A 67 -5.82 -5.68 3.28
CA TYR A 67 -5.30 -4.81 2.22
C TYR A 67 -6.48 -4.20 1.46
N LEU A 68 -6.61 -2.88 1.50
CA LEU A 68 -7.62 -2.12 0.78
C LEU A 68 -6.91 -1.25 -0.26
N VAL A 69 -7.07 -1.58 -1.54
CA VAL A 69 -6.63 -0.71 -2.63
C VAL A 69 -7.74 0.28 -2.89
N GLN A 70 -7.43 1.56 -2.76
CA GLN A 70 -8.43 2.62 -2.89
C GLN A 70 -8.03 3.61 -3.97
N ALA A 71 -9.02 4.20 -4.61
CA ALA A 71 -8.84 5.27 -5.58
C ALA A 71 -9.59 6.53 -5.17
N SER A 72 -9.12 7.65 -5.68
CA SER A 72 -9.72 8.96 -5.48
C SER A 72 -9.48 9.87 -6.69
N SER A 73 -10.37 10.81 -6.90
CA SER A 73 -10.21 11.87 -7.90
C SER A 73 -9.86 13.23 -7.28
N ASP A 74 -9.91 13.36 -5.94
CA ASP A 74 -9.74 14.63 -5.23
C ASP A 74 -8.88 14.53 -3.95
N LEU A 75 -8.38 13.34 -3.61
CA LEU A 75 -7.67 12.99 -2.36
C LEU A 75 -8.52 13.07 -1.09
N VAL A 76 -9.82 13.37 -1.21
CA VAL A 76 -10.76 13.51 -0.09
C VAL A 76 -11.72 12.33 -0.04
N ALA A 77 -12.44 12.07 -1.13
CA ALA A 77 -13.33 10.93 -1.27
C ALA A 77 -12.55 9.74 -1.81
N TRP A 78 -12.59 8.61 -1.10
CA TRP A 78 -11.89 7.39 -1.47
C TRP A 78 -12.90 6.27 -1.68
N GLU A 79 -12.75 5.53 -2.78
CA GLU A 79 -13.53 4.35 -3.10
C GLU A 79 -12.65 3.09 -3.09
N ASP A 80 -13.21 1.97 -2.68
CA ASP A 80 -12.50 0.69 -2.64
C ASP A 80 -12.48 0.05 -4.03
N LEU A 81 -11.29 -0.16 -4.58
CA LEU A 81 -11.10 -0.90 -5.84
C LEU A 81 -11.02 -2.41 -5.58
N ALA A 82 -10.33 -2.80 -4.51
CA ALA A 82 -10.14 -4.20 -4.16
C ALA A 82 -9.88 -4.39 -2.67
N THR A 83 -10.39 -5.49 -2.12
CA THR A 83 -10.09 -5.96 -0.76
C THR A 83 -9.35 -7.30 -0.85
N ASN A 84 -8.19 -7.39 -0.20
CA ASN A 84 -7.32 -8.58 -0.19
C ASN A 84 -7.10 -9.21 -1.59
N PRO A 85 -6.66 -8.42 -2.59
CA PRO A 85 -6.46 -8.95 -3.94
C PRO A 85 -5.32 -9.96 -3.98
N GLY A 86 -5.44 -10.95 -4.87
CA GLY A 86 -4.39 -11.94 -5.12
C GLY A 86 -4.10 -12.90 -3.98
N ALA A 87 -3.10 -13.75 -4.18
CA ALA A 87 -2.63 -14.70 -3.17
C ALA A 87 -1.70 -14.02 -2.16
N VAL A 88 -1.66 -14.54 -0.93
CA VAL A 88 -0.63 -14.16 0.04
C VAL A 88 0.70 -14.75 -0.45
N SER A 89 1.68 -13.91 -0.72
CA SER A 89 3.02 -14.30 -1.13
C SER A 89 4.03 -13.21 -0.76
N PRO A 90 5.16 -13.58 -0.13
CA PRO A 90 6.23 -12.63 0.19
C PRO A 90 7.12 -12.29 -1.01
N THR A 91 6.95 -12.98 -2.15
CA THR A 91 7.82 -12.81 -3.32
C THR A 91 7.06 -12.59 -4.63
N ALA A 92 5.78 -12.96 -4.68
CA ALA A 92 4.95 -12.76 -5.86
C ALA A 92 4.08 -11.50 -5.67
N PRO A 93 4.27 -10.45 -6.49
CA PRO A 93 3.47 -9.25 -6.37
C PRO A 93 2.04 -9.47 -6.87
N VAL A 94 1.14 -8.66 -6.34
CA VAL A 94 -0.23 -8.51 -6.78
C VAL A 94 -0.35 -7.18 -7.52
N THR A 95 -1.03 -7.17 -8.66
CA THR A 95 -1.34 -5.96 -9.42
C THR A 95 -2.85 -5.76 -9.48
N VAL A 96 -3.31 -4.58 -9.06
CA VAL A 96 -4.69 -4.11 -9.25
C VAL A 96 -4.70 -3.06 -10.34
N THR A 97 -5.67 -3.13 -11.26
CA THR A 97 -5.85 -2.13 -12.31
C THR A 97 -7.08 -1.28 -11.99
N ASP A 98 -6.89 0.04 -11.90
CA ASP A 98 -7.99 1.01 -11.83
C ASP A 98 -8.63 1.18 -13.20
N ALA A 99 -9.94 1.32 -13.22
CA ALA A 99 -10.71 1.70 -14.38
C ALA A 99 -11.38 3.04 -14.06
N PRO A 100 -10.66 4.17 -14.26
CA PRO A 100 -11.16 5.47 -13.86
C PRO A 100 -12.46 5.81 -14.62
N PRO A 101 -13.38 6.56 -13.99
CA PRO A 101 -14.53 7.11 -14.69
C PRO A 101 -14.10 7.91 -15.93
N PRO A 102 -14.87 7.92 -17.03
CA PRO A 102 -14.50 8.61 -18.28
C PRO A 102 -14.15 10.10 -18.09
N ASP A 103 -14.79 10.76 -17.12
CA ASP A 103 -14.66 12.19 -16.85
C ASP A 103 -13.63 12.51 -15.74
N ALA A 104 -12.90 11.51 -15.24
CA ALA A 104 -11.90 11.72 -14.20
C ALA A 104 -10.66 12.43 -14.75
N ALA A 105 -10.59 13.75 -14.55
CA ALA A 105 -9.42 14.55 -14.95
C ALA A 105 -8.14 14.21 -14.16
N LYS A 106 -8.30 13.65 -12.95
CA LYS A 106 -7.21 13.21 -12.07
C LYS A 106 -7.60 11.90 -11.39
N ARG A 107 -6.57 11.11 -11.09
CA ARG A 107 -6.74 9.83 -10.43
C ARG A 107 -5.56 9.54 -9.52
N PHE A 108 -5.86 9.14 -8.29
CA PHE A 108 -4.91 8.83 -7.23
C PHE A 108 -5.22 7.45 -6.68
N LEU A 109 -4.19 6.66 -6.40
CA LEU A 109 -4.33 5.35 -5.79
C LEU A 109 -3.56 5.32 -4.47
N ARG A 110 -4.10 4.59 -3.49
CA ARG A 110 -3.39 4.28 -2.25
C ARG A 110 -3.62 2.84 -1.83
N LEU A 111 -2.69 2.33 -1.05
CA LEU A 111 -2.88 1.12 -0.25
C LEU A 111 -3.19 1.52 1.18
N ARG A 112 -4.29 1.02 1.71
CA ARG A 112 -4.61 1.11 3.13
C ARG A 112 -4.49 -0.27 3.74
N ILE A 113 -3.66 -0.38 4.78
CA ILE A 113 -3.56 -1.56 5.62
C ILE A 113 -4.36 -1.31 6.89
N THR A 114 -5.16 -2.29 7.30
CA THR A 114 -5.74 -2.31 8.65
C THR A 114 -5.22 -3.52 9.40
N GLY A 115 -4.81 -3.29 10.64
CA GLY A 115 -4.29 -4.33 11.53
C GLY A 115 -5.31 -5.44 11.82
N PRO A 116 -4.85 -6.53 12.45
CA PRO A 116 -5.70 -7.61 12.93
C PRO A 116 -6.70 -7.17 14.01
#